data_AF-A0A410MDN9-F1
#
_entry.id   AF-A0A410MDN9-F1
#
_cell.length_a   1.000
_cell.length_b   1.000
_cell.length_c   1.000
_cell.angle_alpha   90.00
_cell.angle_beta   90.00
_cell.angle_gamma   90.00
#
_symmetry.space_group_name_H-M   'P 1'
#
loop_
_entity.id
_entity.type
_entity.pdbx_description
1 polymer ?
#
loop_
_entity_poly.entity_id
_entity_poly.type
_entity_poly.pdbx_seq_one_letter_code
_entity_poly.pdbx_strand_id
1 'polypeptide(L)' 'MYFNAIKTYYQMGLYDNSDVGDFVEYEWLTEDQYQDITGEEYAIS' A
#
# COMPACT_ATOMS: atom_id res chain seq x y z
N MET A 1 6.21 10.90 -2.57
CA MET A 1 7.00 10.34 -3.70
C MET A 1 6.85 8.83 -3.76
N TYR A 2 6.86 8.13 -2.62
CA TYR A 2 6.70 6.68 -2.52
C TYR A 2 5.36 6.14 -3.03
N PHE A 3 4.25 6.85 -2.74
CA PHE A 3 2.90 6.45 -3.14
C PHE A 3 2.76 6.02 -4.61
N ASN A 4 3.21 6.85 -5.56
CA ASN A 4 3.08 6.52 -6.99
C ASN A 4 3.91 5.29 -7.38
N ALA A 5 5.11 5.13 -6.82
CA ALA A 5 5.96 3.99 -7.11
C ALA A 5 5.35 2.69 -6.57
N ILE A 6 4.88 2.71 -5.31
CA ILE A 6 4.22 1.57 -4.68
C ILE A 6 2.95 1.20 -5.44
N LYS A 7 2.11 2.18 -5.81
CA LYS A 7 0.91 1.97 -6.62
C LYS A 7 1.22 1.32 -7.97
N THR A 8 2.26 1.81 -8.67
CA THR A 8 2.69 1.20 -9.95
C THR A 8 3.18 -0.23 -9.76
N TYR A 9 3.98 -0.52 -8.74
CA TYR A 9 4.48 -1.87 -8.48
C TYR A 9 3.37 -2.84 -8.06
N TYR A 10 2.39 -2.39 -7.27
CA TYR A 10 1.19 -3.17 -6.97
C TYR A 10 0.37 -3.46 -8.25
N GLN A 11 0.14 -2.46 -9.10
CA GLN A 11 -0.56 -2.66 -10.39
C GLN A 11 0.19 -3.58 -11.36
N MET A 12 1.51 -3.66 -11.27
CA MET A 12 2.34 -4.59 -12.03
C MET A 12 2.33 -6.01 -11.43
N GLY A 13 1.68 -6.23 -10.28
CA GLY A 13 1.68 -7.50 -9.55
C GLY A 13 3.02 -7.82 -8.89
N LEU A 14 3.86 -6.81 -8.65
CA LEU A 14 5.14 -6.96 -7.95
C LEU A 14 4.98 -6.88 -6.43
N TYR A 15 3.89 -6.26 -5.97
CA TYR A 15 3.50 -6.17 -4.57
C TYR A 15 2.12 -6.73 -4.36
N ASP A 16 1.91 -7.33 -3.20
CA ASP A 16 0.59 -7.74 -2.71
C ASP A 16 0.11 -6.83 -1.56
N ASN A 17 -1.06 -7.13 -0.99
CA ASN A 17 -1.62 -6.33 0.10
C ASN A 17 -0.72 -6.32 1.35
N SER A 18 0.05 -7.38 1.59
CA SER A 18 0.99 -7.45 2.71
C SER A 18 2.13 -6.46 2.50
N ASP A 19 2.72 -6.45 1.31
CA ASP A 19 3.77 -5.48 0.97
C ASP A 19 3.27 -4.04 1.11
N VAL A 20 2.04 -3.75 0.65
CA VAL A 20 1.45 -2.41 0.78
C VAL A 20 1.17 -2.06 2.25
N GLY A 21 0.80 -3.03 3.07
CA GLY A 21 0.59 -2.88 4.51
C GLY A 21 1.88 -2.53 5.26
N ASP A 22 2.99 -3.20 4.95
CA ASP A 22 4.31 -2.90 5.52
C ASP A 22 4.69 -1.43 5.28
N PHE A 23 4.35 -0.86 4.11
CA PHE A 23 4.62 0.56 3.84
C PHE A 23 3.76 1.52 4.66
N VAL A 24 2.62 1.09 5.21
CA VAL A 24 1.86 1.85 6.20
C VAL A 24 2.60 1.81 7.55
N GLU A 25 3.08 0.64 7.98
CA GLU A 25 3.85 0.49 9.23
C GLU A 25 5.15 1.29 9.22
N TYR A 26 5.81 1.41 8.05
CA TYR A 26 7.01 2.23 7.88
C TYR A 26 6.71 3.74 7.72
N GLU A 27 5.46 4.16 7.87
CA GLU A 27 4.98 5.54 7.69
C GLU A 27 5.25 6.11 6.28
N TRP A 28 5.39 5.25 5.26
CA TRP A 28 5.57 5.65 3.86
C TRP A 28 4.23 5.88 3.16
N LEU A 29 3.19 5.21 3.65
CA LEU A 29 1.80 5.34 3.24
C LEU A 29 0.92 5.69 4.45
N THR A 30 -0.22 6.33 4.17
CA THR A 30 -1.35 6.40 5.12
C THR A 30 -2.31 5.24 4.90
N GLU A 31 -3.19 4.99 5.87
CA GLU A 31 -4.29 4.00 5.72
C GLU A 31 -5.18 4.30 4.50
N ASP A 32 -5.51 5.58 4.26
CA ASP A 32 -6.25 6.01 3.06
C ASP A 32 -5.51 5.68 1.76
N GLN A 33 -4.18 5.79 1.76
CA GLN A 33 -3.35 5.48 0.59
C GLN A 33 -3.24 3.97 0.36
N TYR A 34 -3.22 3.17 1.44
CA TYR A 34 -3.36 1.72 1.33
C TYR A 34 -4.69 1.38 0.63
N GLN A 35 -5.80 1.96 1.10
CA GLN A 35 -7.12 1.71 0.53
C GLN A 35 -7.22 2.14 -0.95
N ASP A 36 -6.58 3.24 -1.37
CA ASP A 36 -6.54 3.65 -2.78
C ASP A 36 -5.70 2.72 -3.67
N ILE A 37 -4.74 1.99 -3.10
CA ILE A 37 -3.91 1.03 -3.84
C ILE A 37 -4.59 -0.33 -3.91
N THR A 38 -5.04 -0.86 -2.76
CA THR A 38 -5.52 -2.24 -2.62
C THR A 38 -7.02 -2.38 -2.82
N GLY A 39 -7.80 -1.32 -2.56
CA GLY A 39 -9.26 -1.35 -2.50
C GLY A 39 -9.81 -1.90 -1.19
N GLU A 40 -8.96 -2.22 -0.22
CA GLU A 40 -9.34 -2.80 1.08
C GLU A 40 -9.09 -1.79 2.20
N GLU A 41 -9.92 -1.82 3.26
CA GLU A 41 -9.60 -1.06 4.47
C GLU A 41 -8.34 -1.64 5.12
N TYR A 42 -7.46 -0.75 5.58
CA TYR A 42 -6.28 -1.18 6.33
C TYR A 42 -6.71 -1.71 7.69
N ALA A 43 -6.60 -3.03 7.88
CA ALA A 43 -6.88 -3.67 9.16
C ALA A 43 -5.57 -3.80 9.94
N ILE A 44 -5.44 -3.03 11.01
CA ILE A 44 -4.34 -3.21 11.97
C ILE A 44 -4.54 -4.58 12.65
N SER A 45 -3.58 -5.49 12.48
CA SER A 45 -3.58 -6.79 13.19
C SER A 45 -2.89 -6.68 14.55
#